data_AF-A0A2V7S6U6-F1
#
_entry.id   AF-A0A2V7S6U6-F1
#
_cell.length_a   1.000
_cell.length_b   1.000
_cell.length_c   1.000
_cell.angle_alpha   90.00
_cell.angle_beta   90.00
_cell.angle_gamma   90.00
#
_symmetry.space_group_name_H-M   'P 1'
#
loop_
_entity.id
_entity.type
_entity.pdbx_description
1 polymer ?
#
loop_
_entity_poly.entity_id
_entity_poly.type
_entity_poly.pdbx_seq_one_letter_code
_entity_poly.pdbx_strand_id
1 'polypeptide(L)'
;MRRDEDRNVGAIEVSRGRMIGILERAIALTLVLLGQYGALGLIIAAKSLARFKALEDREFAEYFLIGTLASLLLALLGGLGMRALL
;
A
#
# COMPACT_ATOMS: atom_id res chain seq x y z
N MET A 1 19.36 7.78 -29.13
CA MET A 1 18.97 6.37 -28.88
C MET A 1 18.96 5.99 -27.40
N ARG A 2 20.03 6.18 -26.60
CA ARG A 2 19.99 5.86 -25.13
C ARG A 2 18.91 6.60 -24.32
N ARG A 3 18.56 7.84 -24.69
CA ARG A 3 17.62 8.70 -23.95
C ARG A 3 16.15 8.23 -24.00
N ASP A 4 15.78 7.42 -24.99
CA ASP A 4 14.42 6.93 -25.18
C ASP A 4 14.19 5.61 -24.40
N GLU A 5 15.26 4.85 -24.17
CA GLU A 5 15.27 3.62 -23.37
C GLU A 5 15.11 3.94 -21.88
N ASP A 6 15.85 4.94 -21.36
CA ASP A 6 15.77 5.37 -19.96
C ASP A 6 14.36 5.90 -19.59
N ARG A 7 13.70 6.61 -20.53
CA ARG A 7 12.31 7.07 -20.35
C ARG A 7 11.31 5.92 -20.29
N ASN A 8 11.52 4.88 -21.10
CA ASN A 8 10.63 3.72 -21.14
C ASN A 8 10.75 2.90 -19.86
N VAL A 9 11.98 2.72 -19.34
CA VAL A 9 12.24 2.01 -18.08
C VAL A 9 11.58 2.72 -16.89
N GLY A 10 11.74 4.05 -16.78
CA GLY A 10 11.09 4.82 -15.72
C GLY A 10 9.55 4.78 -15.77
N ALA A 11 8.97 4.82 -16.97
CA ALA A 11 7.51 4.69 -17.13
C ALA A 11 6.98 3.30 -16.71
N ILE A 12 7.75 2.25 -17.01
CA ILE A 12 7.42 0.87 -16.63
C ILE A 12 7.50 0.68 -15.10
N GLU A 13 8.50 1.23 -14.43
CA GLU A 13 8.61 1.16 -12.97
C GLU A 13 7.47 1.88 -12.24
N VAL A 14 7.11 3.08 -12.70
CA VAL A 14 5.98 3.85 -12.15
C VAL A 14 4.66 3.08 -12.32
N SER A 15 4.48 2.41 -13.47
CA SER A 15 3.32 1.56 -13.74
C SER A 15 3.24 0.36 -12.79
N ARG A 16 4.37 -0.33 -12.58
CA ARG A 16 4.45 -1.48 -11.65
C ARG A 16 4.14 -1.08 -10.21
N GLY A 17 4.71 0.03 -9.73
CA GLY A 17 4.44 0.53 -8.37
C GLY A 17 2.97 0.89 -8.14
N ARG A 18 2.31 1.49 -9.13
CA ARG A 18 0.88 1.81 -9.08
C ARG A 18 0.02 0.55 -9.02
N MET A 19 0.34 -0.46 -9.84
CA MET A 19 -0.43 -1.71 -9.89
C MET A 19 -0.33 -2.50 -8.59
N ILE A 20 0.85 -2.56 -7.97
CA ILE A 20 1.04 -3.17 -6.63
C ILE A 20 0.15 -2.48 -5.59
N GLY A 21 0.15 -1.14 -5.57
CA GLY A 21 -0.65 -0.38 -4.62
C GLY A 21 -2.17 -0.51 -4.82
N ILE A 22 -2.66 -0.81 -6.03
CA ILE A 22 -4.08 -1.10 -6.27
C ILE A 22 -4.46 -2.47 -5.72
N LEU A 23 -3.62 -3.49 -5.97
CA LEU A 23 -3.84 -4.84 -5.46
C LEU A 23 -3.87 -4.88 -3.93
N GLU A 24 -2.95 -4.19 -3.26
CA GLU A 24 -2.95 -4.11 -1.80
C GLU A 24 -4.23 -3.46 -1.25
N ARG A 25 -4.74 -2.41 -1.90
CA ARG A 25 -5.98 -1.75 -1.49
C ARG A 25 -7.19 -2.67 -1.65
N ALA A 26 -7.26 -3.44 -2.74
CA ALA A 26 -8.31 -4.42 -2.96
C ALA A 26 -8.28 -5.53 -1.89
N ILE A 27 -7.08 -6.03 -1.56
CA ILE A 27 -6.91 -7.06 -0.53
C ILE A 27 -7.24 -6.49 0.86
N ALA A 28 -6.74 -5.29 1.19
CA ALA A 28 -7.02 -4.63 2.46
C ALA A 28 -8.52 -4.41 2.67
N LEU A 29 -9.23 -3.92 1.65
CA LEU A 29 -10.68 -3.75 1.70
C LEU A 29 -11.40 -5.09 1.93
N THR A 30 -11.00 -6.13 1.20
CA THR A 30 -11.57 -7.48 1.35
C THR A 30 -11.37 -8.02 2.76
N LEU A 31 -10.17 -7.89 3.33
CA LEU A 31 -9.87 -8.37 4.68
C LEU A 31 -10.63 -7.60 5.76
N VAL A 32 -10.80 -6.28 5.59
CA VAL A 32 -11.63 -5.47 6.49
C VAL A 32 -13.09 -5.90 6.44
N LEU A 33 -13.64 -6.13 5.25
CA LEU A 33 -15.02 -6.62 5.08
C LEU A 33 -15.22 -8.00 5.72
N LEU A 34 -14.21 -8.87 5.66
CA LEU A 34 -14.21 -10.18 6.31
C LEU A 34 -13.89 -10.12 7.82
N GLY A 35 -13.63 -8.93 8.37
CA GLY A 35 -13.23 -8.72 9.77
C GLY A 35 -11.87 -9.33 10.15
N GLN A 36 -11.04 -9.66 9.16
CA GLN A 36 -9.74 -10.33 9.34
C GLN A 36 -8.62 -9.31 9.56
N TYR A 37 -8.67 -8.59 10.68
CA TYR A 37 -7.69 -7.55 11.01
C TYR A 37 -6.26 -8.09 11.20
N GLY A 38 -6.11 -9.34 11.65
CA GLY A 38 -4.79 -9.97 11.79
C GLY A 38 -4.08 -10.19 10.44
N ALA A 39 -4.82 -10.65 9.43
CA ALA A 39 -4.30 -10.80 8.07
C ALA A 39 -3.95 -9.44 7.44
N LEU A 40 -4.72 -8.40 7.75
CA LEU A 40 -4.43 -7.03 7.32
C LEU A 40 -3.08 -6.55 7.86
N GLY A 41 -2.81 -6.78 9.15
CA GLY A 41 -1.52 -6.48 9.78
C GLY A 41 -0.35 -7.25 9.15
N LEU A 42 -0.55 -8.53 8.84
CA LEU A 42 0.46 -9.37 8.18
C LEU A 42 0.86 -8.83 6.80
N ILE A 43 -0.10 -8.42 5.98
CA ILE A 43 0.18 -7.86 4.65
C ILE A 43 0.97 -6.57 4.74
N ILE A 44 0.63 -5.69 5.69
CA ILE A 44 1.34 -4.43 5.88
C ILE A 44 2.75 -4.65 6.39
N ALA A 45 2.94 -5.59 7.32
CA ALA A 45 4.27 -5.99 7.76
C ALA A 45 5.10 -6.55 6.60
N ALA A 46 4.51 -7.43 5.78
CA ALA A 46 5.17 -8.00 4.59
C ALA A 46 5.56 -6.91 3.58
N LYS A 47 4.69 -5.91 3.34
CA LYS A 47 4.96 -4.75 2.47
C LYS A 47 6.16 -3.96 2.97
N SER A 48 6.18 -3.61 4.25
CA SER A 48 7.27 -2.86 4.88
C SER A 48 8.58 -3.64 4.85
N LEU A 49 8.54 -4.96 5.06
CA LEU A 49 9.71 -5.83 4.99
C LEU A 49 10.28 -5.89 3.56
N ALA A 50 9.43 -6.02 2.55
CA ALA A 50 9.84 -6.04 1.15
C ALA A 50 10.49 -4.71 0.69
N ARG A 51 10.14 -3.60 1.35
CA ARG A 51 10.69 -2.26 1.07
C ARG A 51 11.71 -1.80 2.12
N PHE A 52 12.17 -2.67 3.02
CA PHE A 52 13.01 -2.29 4.15
C PHE A 52 14.23 -1.44 3.76
N LYS A 53 14.98 -1.84 2.72
CA LYS A 53 16.12 -1.06 2.20
C LYS A 53 15.73 0.32 1.65
N ALA A 54 14.55 0.44 1.03
CA ALA A 54 14.08 1.72 0.51
C ALA A 54 13.63 2.67 1.64
N LEU A 55 13.28 2.13 2.81
CA LEU A 55 12.93 2.91 4.00
C LEU A 55 14.15 3.55 4.69
N GLU A 56 15.38 3.26 4.23
CA GLU A 56 16.58 3.98 4.67
C GLU A 56 16.59 5.44 4.16
N ASP A 57 15.93 5.69 3.03
CA ASP A 57 15.65 7.05 2.56
C ASP A 57 14.49 7.62 3.38
N ARG A 58 14.81 8.64 4.19
CA ARG A 58 13.87 9.28 5.10
C ARG A 58 12.67 9.90 4.38
N GLU A 59 12.86 10.52 3.23
CA GLU A 59 11.78 11.18 2.50
C GLU A 59 10.80 10.14 1.95
N PHE A 60 11.34 9.04 1.41
CA PHE A 60 10.53 7.90 0.96
C PHE A 60 9.81 7.22 2.13
N ALA A 61 10.49 7.02 3.26
CA ALA A 61 9.92 6.39 4.43
C ALA A 61 8.73 7.19 5.00
N GLU A 62 8.87 8.51 5.13
CA GLU A 62 7.80 9.39 5.58
C GLU A 62 6.58 9.32 4.64
N TYR A 63 6.80 9.44 3.32
CA TYR A 63 5.73 9.34 2.33
C TYR A 63 5.01 7.97 2.38
N PHE A 64 5.78 6.89 2.42
CA PHE A 64 5.27 5.52 2.47
C PHE A 64 4.45 5.27 3.74
N LEU A 65 4.96 5.72 4.89
CA LEU A 65 4.32 5.51 6.19
C LEU A 65 3.02 6.30 6.28
N ILE A 66 3.03 7.59 5.91
CA ILE A 66 1.84 8.43 5.91
C ILE A 66 0.76 7.84 4.99
N GLY A 67 1.13 7.43 3.76
CA GLY A 67 0.18 6.86 2.80
C GLY A 67 -0.44 5.54 3.28
N THR A 68 0.35 4.67 3.90
CA THR A 68 -0.10 3.37 4.39
C THR A 68 -0.99 3.52 5.63
N LEU A 69 -0.60 4.36 6.60
CA LEU A 69 -1.38 4.61 7.82
C LEU A 69 -2.69 5.34 7.51
N ALA A 70 -2.70 6.31 6.60
CA ALA A 70 -3.92 6.99 6.19
C ALA A 70 -4.92 6.01 5.53
N SER A 71 -4.43 5.11 4.67
CA SER A 71 -5.27 4.10 4.02
C SER A 71 -5.86 3.11 5.04
N LEU A 72 -5.06 2.68 6.02
CA LEU A 72 -5.52 1.85 7.12
C LEU A 72 -6.59 2.53 7.96
N LEU A 73 -6.38 3.80 8.30
CA LEU A 73 -7.33 4.57 9.08
C LEU A 73 -8.68 4.68 8.37
N LEU A 74 -8.68 4.98 7.06
CA LEU A 74 -9.90 5.01 6.26
C LEU A 74 -10.61 3.65 6.22
N ALA A 75 -9.85 2.56 6.03
CA ALA A 75 -10.42 1.23 6.00
C ALA A 75 -11.02 0.84 7.36
N LEU A 76 -10.35 1.17 8.48
CA LEU A 76 -10.85 0.94 9.83
C LEU A 76 -12.11 1.76 10.13
N LEU A 77 -12.12 3.05 9.78
CA LEU A 77 -13.29 3.92 9.98
C LEU A 77 -14.49 3.43 9.16
N GLY A 78 -14.28 3.06 7.90
CA GLY A 78 -15.33 2.50 7.05
C GLY A 78 -15.85 1.15 7.55
N GLY A 79 -14.94 0.23 7.90
CA GLY A 79 -15.28 -1.10 8.39
C GLY A 79 -16.01 -1.07 9.74
N LEU A 80 -15.50 -0.31 10.71
CA LEU A 80 -16.14 -0.14 12.02
C LEU A 80 -17.47 0.62 11.90
N GLY A 81 -17.55 1.65 11.06
CA GLY A 81 -18.78 2.39 10.81
C GLY A 81 -19.89 1.51 10.21
N MET A 82 -19.54 0.67 9.23
CA MET A 82 -20.48 -0.31 8.67
C MET A 82 -20.93 -1.34 9.70
N ARG A 83 -20.00 -1.81 10.53
CA ARG A 83 -20.29 -2.79 11.58
C ARG A 83 -21.10 -2.23 12.74
N ALA A 84 -21.07 -0.92 12.97
CA ALA A 84 -21.88 -0.24 13.98
C ALA A 84 -23.31 0.08 13.49
N LEU A 85 -23.54 0.07 12.17
CA LEU A 85 -24.84 0.31 11.55
C LEU A 85 -25.67 -0.98 11.36
N LEU A 86 -25.00 -2.14 11.30
CA LEU A 86 -25.60 -3.48 11.24
C LEU A 86 -25.84 -4.05 12.64
#